data_AF-A0A8H4TUW0-F1
#
_entry.id   AF-A0A8H4TUW0-F1
#
_cell.length_a   1.000
_cell.length_b   1.000
_cell.length_c   1.000
_cell.angle_alpha   90.00
_cell.angle_beta   90.00
_cell.angle_gamma   90.00
#
_symmetry.space_group_name_H-M   'P 1'
#
loop_
_entity.id
_entity.type
_entity.pdbx_description
1 polymer ?
#
loop_
_entity_poly.entity_id
_entity_poly.type
_entity_poly.pdbx_seq_one_letter_code
_entity_poly.pdbx_strand_id
1 'polypeptide(L)'
;YVAGAILRGVKFDEARYQSFIGLQDKLHQNIARQRTLVSIGTHDLDTIEGPFTYEALPPKEIRFTPLNQTKEMNGEELMAFYDKDKHLGRYLHIIRDSPVYPVIYDSKRTVCSLPPIINGDHSKITLDTKNVFIEITALDRTKLEIVNKI
;
A
#
# COMPACT_ATOMS: atom_id res chain seq x y z
N TYR A 1 8.17 -11.15 1.56
CA TYR A 1 9.20 -10.48 0.75
C TYR A 1 8.72 -9.10 0.35
N VAL A 2 9.64 -8.16 0.14
CA VAL A 2 9.32 -6.81 -0.36
C VAL A 2 10.33 -6.42 -1.44
N ALA A 3 9.85 -5.74 -2.48
CA ALA A 3 10.66 -5.05 -3.48
C ALA A 3 10.19 -3.60 -3.57
N GLY A 4 11.08 -2.71 -3.99
CA GLY A 4 10.79 -1.29 -4.19
C GLY A 4 11.32 -0.79 -5.52
N ALA A 5 10.58 0.11 -6.15
CA ALA A 5 10.97 0.81 -7.37
C ALA A 5 10.64 2.30 -7.25
N ILE A 6 11.39 3.14 -7.95
CA ILE A 6 11.13 4.58 -8.02
C ILE A 6 10.97 4.98 -9.48
N LEU A 7 9.84 5.62 -9.80
CA LEU A 7 9.61 6.29 -11.07
C LEU A 7 9.83 7.79 -10.88
N ARG A 8 10.79 8.39 -11.59
CA ARG A 8 11.09 9.83 -11.49
C ARG A 8 10.61 10.60 -12.71
N GLY A 9 10.16 11.83 -12.49
CA GLY A 9 9.76 12.74 -13.57
C GLY A 9 8.50 12.30 -14.33
N VAL A 10 7.60 11.57 -13.66
CA VAL A 10 6.30 11.20 -14.20
C VAL A 10 5.47 12.48 -14.43
N LYS A 11 4.73 12.50 -15.53
CA LYS A 11 3.78 13.58 -15.83
C LYS A 11 2.39 12.99 -15.93
N PHE A 12 1.63 13.10 -14.85
CA PHE A 12 0.23 12.70 -14.83
C PHE A 12 -0.63 13.76 -15.52
N ASP A 13 -1.43 13.29 -16.45
CA ASP A 13 -2.68 13.92 -16.85
C ASP A 13 -3.82 13.00 -16.36
N GLU A 14 -5.06 13.45 -16.46
CA GLU A 14 -6.22 12.66 -16.00
C GLU A 14 -6.24 11.26 -16.62
N ALA A 15 -5.98 11.15 -17.93
CA ALA A 15 -6.01 9.87 -18.63
C ALA A 15 -4.90 8.91 -18.15
N ARG A 16 -3.68 9.42 -17.96
CA ARG A 16 -2.53 8.66 -17.46
C ARG A 16 -2.70 8.26 -16.01
N TYR A 17 -3.25 9.14 -15.18
CA TYR A 17 -3.55 8.85 -13.79
C TYR A 17 -4.58 7.71 -13.67
N GLN A 18 -5.70 7.81 -14.40
CA GLN A 18 -6.71 6.75 -14.42
C GLN A 18 -6.14 5.43 -14.99
N SER A 19 -5.29 5.52 -16.02
CA SER A 19 -4.60 4.34 -16.58
C SER A 19 -3.65 3.69 -15.56
N PHE A 20 -2.91 4.50 -14.80
CA PHE A 20 -1.97 4.04 -13.79
C PHE A 20 -2.68 3.31 -12.64
N ILE A 21 -3.73 3.92 -12.06
CA ILE A 21 -4.56 3.28 -11.04
C ILE A 21 -5.24 2.02 -11.61
N GLY A 22 -5.78 2.10 -12.83
CA GLY A 22 -6.42 0.98 -13.48
C GLY A 22 -5.48 -0.21 -13.75
N LEU A 23 -4.20 0.06 -14.02
CA LEU A 23 -3.19 -0.99 -14.14
C LEU A 23 -2.93 -1.66 -12.79
N GLN A 24 -2.74 -0.88 -11.72
CA GLN A 24 -2.56 -1.39 -10.36
C GLN A 24 -3.74 -2.30 -9.96
N ASP A 25 -4.98 -1.86 -10.18
CA ASP A 25 -6.17 -2.64 -9.88
C ASP A 25 -6.25 -3.94 -10.69
N LYS A 26 -5.90 -3.90 -11.99
CA LYS A 26 -5.87 -5.11 -12.84
C LYS A 26 -4.82 -6.11 -12.37
N LEU A 27 -3.64 -5.64 -11.96
CA LEU A 27 -2.59 -6.50 -11.41
C LEU A 27 -3.03 -7.11 -10.08
N HIS A 28 -3.66 -6.32 -9.21
CA HIS A 28 -4.25 -6.78 -7.93
C HIS A 28 -5.32 -7.85 -8.12
N GLN A 29 -6.20 -7.70 -9.09
CA GLN A 29 -7.27 -8.66 -9.35
C GLN A 29 -6.74 -9.97 -9.93
N ASN A 30 -5.77 -9.92 -10.84
CA ASN A 30 -5.30 -11.10 -11.58
C ASN A 30 -4.05 -11.72 -10.96
N ILE A 31 -2.86 -11.21 -11.30
CA ILE A 31 -1.56 -11.83 -10.96
C ILE A 31 -1.35 -11.94 -9.44
N ALA A 32 -1.84 -10.94 -8.71
CA ALA A 32 -1.82 -10.87 -7.26
C ALA A 32 -2.89 -11.71 -6.55
N ARG A 33 -3.84 -12.31 -7.29
CA ARG A 33 -4.97 -13.08 -6.79
C ARG A 33 -5.73 -12.33 -5.68
N GLN A 34 -6.32 -11.19 -6.04
CA GLN A 34 -7.06 -10.33 -5.11
C GLN A 34 -6.22 -9.91 -3.89
N ARG A 35 -4.97 -9.52 -4.14
CA ARG A 35 -3.98 -9.08 -3.14
C ARG A 35 -3.53 -10.15 -2.12
N THR A 36 -4.03 -11.38 -2.18
CA THR A 36 -3.62 -12.46 -1.27
C THR A 36 -2.18 -12.89 -1.49
N LEU A 37 -1.67 -12.82 -2.72
CA LEU A 37 -0.31 -13.26 -3.05
C LEU A 37 0.69 -12.12 -3.17
N VAL A 38 0.26 -10.99 -3.74
CA VAL A 38 1.07 -9.80 -3.97
C VAL A 38 0.24 -8.55 -3.69
N SER A 39 0.77 -7.58 -2.96
CA SER A 39 0.20 -6.25 -2.86
C SER A 39 1.17 -5.23 -3.42
N ILE A 40 0.63 -4.20 -4.07
CA ILE A 40 1.37 -3.13 -4.72
C ILE A 40 0.86 -1.84 -4.09
N GLY A 41 1.71 -1.13 -3.39
CA GLY A 41 1.47 0.25 -2.98
C GLY A 41 2.16 1.22 -3.93
N THR A 42 1.62 2.42 -3.97
CA THR A 42 2.09 3.52 -4.82
C THR A 42 1.97 4.77 -3.98
N HIS A 43 3.08 5.47 -3.86
CA HIS A 43 3.24 6.60 -2.98
C HIS A 43 3.84 7.78 -3.72
N ASP A 44 3.43 8.99 -3.35
CA ASP A 44 4.15 10.18 -3.73
C ASP A 44 5.49 10.20 -3.00
N LEU A 45 6.60 10.06 -3.75
CA LEU A 45 7.94 10.04 -3.18
C LEU A 45 8.32 11.40 -2.61
N ASP A 46 7.71 12.49 -3.08
CA ASP A 46 8.05 13.84 -2.62
C ASP A 46 7.46 14.13 -1.22
N THR A 47 6.55 13.29 -0.71
CA THR A 47 5.93 13.45 0.62
C THR A 47 6.46 12.48 1.67
N ILE A 48 7.31 11.52 1.29
CA ILE A 48 7.90 10.51 2.18
C ILE A 48 9.42 10.54 2.10
N GLU A 49 10.11 10.02 3.12
CA GLU A 49 11.56 10.08 3.19
C GLU A 49 12.20 8.72 3.49
N GLY A 50 13.18 8.31 2.68
CA GLY A 50 13.95 7.09 2.93
C GLY A 50 14.99 7.28 4.04
N PRO A 51 15.60 6.19 4.57
CA PRO A 51 15.36 4.79 4.21
C PRO A 51 13.99 4.28 4.68
N PHE A 52 13.40 3.35 3.90
CA PHE A 52 12.14 2.70 4.24
C PHE A 52 12.39 1.37 4.94
N THR A 53 11.51 1.00 5.88
CA THR A 53 11.56 -0.30 6.55
C THR A 53 10.28 -1.09 6.33
N TYR A 54 10.42 -2.42 6.25
CA TYR A 54 9.31 -3.36 6.18
C TYR A 54 9.31 -4.20 7.45
N GLU A 55 8.31 -3.98 8.30
CA GLU A 55 8.22 -4.55 9.64
C GLU A 55 6.89 -5.29 9.83
N ALA A 56 6.82 -6.11 10.88
CA ALA A 56 5.58 -6.74 11.31
C ALA A 56 5.38 -6.42 12.80
N LEU A 57 4.32 -5.69 13.11
CA LEU A 57 4.05 -5.19 14.47
C LEU A 57 2.65 -5.60 14.93
N PRO A 58 2.40 -5.68 16.25
CA PRO A 58 1.05 -5.88 16.77
C PRO A 58 0.09 -4.78 16.27
N PRO A 59 -1.17 -5.10 15.92
CA PRO A 59 -2.11 -4.13 15.34
C PRO A 59 -2.32 -2.85 16.17
N LYS A 60 -2.25 -2.96 17.50
CA LYS A 60 -2.40 -1.85 18.45
C LYS A 60 -1.29 -0.81 18.38
N GLU A 61 -0.09 -1.21 17.92
CA GLU A 61 1.09 -0.34 17.87
C GLU A 61 1.19 0.44 16.56
N ILE A 62 0.45 0.02 15.53
CA ILE A 62 0.46 0.66 14.22
C ILE A 62 -0.63 1.73 14.22
N ARG A 63 -0.25 3.01 14.13
CA ARG A 63 -1.18 4.15 14.08
C ARG A 63 -0.89 5.03 12.89
N PHE A 64 -1.92 5.30 12.09
CA PHE A 64 -1.82 6.17 10.92
C PHE A 64 -3.18 6.63 10.42
N THR A 65 -3.18 7.61 9.52
CA THR A 65 -4.39 8.06 8.82
C THR A 65 -4.52 7.28 7.50
N PRO A 66 -5.54 6.42 7.36
CA PRO A 66 -5.76 5.65 6.13
C PRO A 66 -6.15 6.56 4.95
N LEU A 67 -5.91 6.09 3.73
CA LEU A 67 -6.24 6.82 2.51
C LEU A 67 -7.68 7.37 2.50
N ASN A 68 -7.82 8.66 2.15
CA ASN A 68 -9.08 9.39 2.12
C ASN A 68 -9.80 9.48 3.48
N GLN A 69 -9.08 9.32 4.59
CA GLN A 69 -9.59 9.55 5.94
C GLN A 69 -8.89 10.77 6.55
N THR A 70 -9.54 11.38 7.53
CA THR A 70 -8.98 12.50 8.30
C THR A 70 -8.59 12.10 9.73
N LYS A 71 -9.11 10.97 10.21
CA LYS A 71 -8.89 10.49 11.56
C LYS A 71 -7.78 9.43 11.56
N GLU A 72 -6.82 9.62 12.44
CA GLU A 72 -5.82 8.60 12.76
C GLU A 72 -6.50 7.42 13.49
N MET A 73 -6.16 6.21 13.07
CA MET A 73 -6.68 4.96 13.65
C MET A 73 -5.52 3.98 13.86
N ASN A 74 -5.65 3.11 14.85
CA ASN A 74 -4.77 1.95 14.97
C ASN A 74 -5.21 0.78 14.07
N GLY A 75 -4.39 -0.28 13.98
CA GLY A 75 -4.70 -1.45 13.15
C GLY A 75 -6.00 -2.17 13.53
N GLU A 76 -6.35 -2.26 14.82
CA GLU A 76 -7.62 -2.89 15.25
C GLU A 76 -8.84 -2.02 14.90
N GLU A 77 -8.74 -0.72 15.17
CA GLU A 77 -9.76 0.27 14.83
C GLU A 77 -10.00 0.29 13.32
N LEU A 78 -8.93 0.22 12.52
CA LEU A 78 -8.99 0.16 11.07
C LEU A 78 -9.73 -1.09 10.59
N MET A 79 -9.43 -2.26 11.17
CA MET A 79 -10.10 -3.51 10.82
C MET A 79 -11.60 -3.46 11.13
N ALA A 80 -11.98 -2.87 12.28
CA ALA A 80 -13.37 -2.69 12.66
C ALA A 80 -14.09 -1.65 11.77
N PHE A 81 -13.41 -0.56 11.43
CA PHE A 81 -13.94 0.52 10.59
C PHE A 81 -14.28 0.03 9.17
N TYR A 82 -13.39 -0.76 8.57
CA TYR A 82 -13.57 -1.29 7.23
C TYR A 82 -14.31 -2.64 7.17
N ASP A 83 -14.71 -3.23 8.30
CA ASP A 83 -15.37 -4.55 8.34
C ASP A 83 -16.64 -4.61 7.49
N LYS A 84 -17.39 -3.51 7.45
CA LYS A 84 -18.62 -3.35 6.66
C LYS A 84 -18.41 -2.70 5.29
N ASP A 85 -17.16 -2.35 4.95
CA ASP A 85 -16.85 -1.72 3.68
C ASP A 85 -16.90 -2.76 2.55
N LYS A 86 -17.69 -2.48 1.50
CA LYS A 86 -17.89 -3.41 0.39
C LYS A 86 -16.62 -3.64 -0.44
N HIS A 87 -15.67 -2.71 -0.40
CA HIS A 87 -14.47 -2.74 -1.21
C HIS A 87 -13.28 -3.30 -0.44
N LEU A 88 -13.00 -2.75 0.74
CA LEU A 88 -11.88 -3.13 1.61
C LEU A 88 -12.18 -4.33 2.50
N GLY A 89 -13.44 -4.51 2.94
CA GLY A 89 -13.84 -5.60 3.83
C GLY A 89 -13.46 -6.99 3.30
N ARG A 90 -13.45 -7.16 1.97
CA ARG A 90 -13.04 -8.40 1.31
C ARG A 90 -11.55 -8.74 1.46
N TYR A 91 -10.69 -7.79 1.81
CA TYR A 91 -9.24 -8.02 1.95
C TYR A 91 -8.80 -8.13 3.41
N LEU A 92 -9.61 -7.67 4.37
CA LEU A 92 -9.24 -7.64 5.79
C LEU A 92 -8.87 -9.04 6.32
N HIS A 93 -9.61 -10.07 5.89
CA HIS A 93 -9.37 -11.47 6.27
C HIS A 93 -7.96 -11.98 5.92
N ILE A 94 -7.22 -11.32 5.02
CA ILE A 94 -5.87 -11.77 4.63
C ILE A 94 -4.90 -11.69 5.81
N ILE A 95 -5.02 -10.67 6.66
CA ILE A 95 -4.12 -10.47 7.80
C ILE A 95 -4.85 -10.41 9.15
N ARG A 96 -6.19 -10.32 9.18
CA ARG A 96 -6.99 -10.10 10.40
C ARG A 96 -6.62 -11.03 11.56
N ASP A 97 -6.44 -12.31 11.28
CA ASP A 97 -6.18 -13.35 12.29
C ASP A 97 -4.69 -13.48 12.66
N SER A 98 -3.80 -12.72 12.00
CA SER A 98 -2.38 -12.70 12.32
C SER A 98 -2.13 -11.90 13.59
N PRO A 99 -1.23 -12.35 14.50
CA PRO A 99 -0.86 -11.60 15.69
C PRO A 99 -0.10 -10.30 15.37
N VAL A 100 0.46 -10.20 14.16
CA VAL A 100 1.21 -9.04 13.68
C VAL A 100 0.77 -8.66 12.27
N TYR A 101 0.71 -7.36 11.98
CA TYR A 101 0.40 -6.84 10.65
C TYR A 101 1.66 -6.27 10.01
N PRO A 102 1.84 -6.52 8.70
CA PRO A 102 2.96 -5.97 7.97
C PRO A 102 2.73 -4.47 7.73
N VAL A 103 3.79 -3.68 7.89
CA VAL A 103 3.74 -2.22 7.79
C VAL A 103 5.01 -1.71 7.11
N ILE A 104 4.86 -0.67 6.30
CA ILE A 104 5.97 0.04 5.66
C ILE A 104 6.12 1.38 6.36
N TYR A 105 7.32 1.67 6.86
CA TYR A 105 7.66 2.95 7.47
C TYR A 105 8.66 3.74 6.62
N ASP A 106 8.57 5.05 6.71
CA ASP A 106 9.61 5.98 6.28
C ASP A 106 10.67 6.21 7.38
N SER A 107 11.69 7.00 7.09
CA SER A 107 12.77 7.31 8.03
C SER A 107 12.32 8.13 9.24
N LYS A 108 11.15 8.78 9.16
CA LYS A 108 10.52 9.53 10.25
C LYS A 108 9.57 8.67 11.08
N ARG A 109 9.50 7.36 10.83
CA ARG A 109 8.54 6.42 11.47
C ARG A 109 7.08 6.74 11.17
N THR A 110 6.82 7.38 10.02
CA THR A 110 5.47 7.55 9.47
C THR A 110 5.08 6.32 8.66
N VAL A 111 3.86 5.80 8.86
CA VAL A 111 3.36 4.63 8.13
C VAL A 111 3.02 5.00 6.70
N CYS A 112 3.78 4.51 5.72
CA CYS A 112 3.48 4.62 4.29
C CYS A 112 2.27 3.77 3.92
N SER A 113 2.26 2.50 4.30
CA SER A 113 1.18 1.56 3.98
C SER A 113 1.06 0.43 5.01
N LEU A 114 -0.12 -0.18 5.04
CA LEU A 114 -0.43 -1.41 5.74
C LEU A 114 -0.79 -2.49 4.70
N PRO A 115 0.19 -3.16 4.08
CA PRO A 115 -0.09 -4.21 3.11
C PRO A 115 -0.90 -5.36 3.72
N PRO A 116 -1.74 -6.08 2.95
CA PRO A 116 -2.24 -5.79 1.61
C PRO A 116 -3.51 -4.91 1.61
N ILE A 117 -3.75 -4.17 2.68
CA ILE A 117 -5.05 -3.54 2.96
C ILE A 117 -5.14 -2.15 2.34
N ILE A 118 -4.36 -1.19 2.85
CA ILE A 118 -4.51 0.23 2.49
C ILE A 118 -3.22 1.01 2.68
N ASN A 119 -3.08 2.10 1.92
CA ASN A 119 -1.99 3.06 2.04
C ASN A 119 -2.37 4.19 3.02
N GLY A 120 -1.37 4.92 3.51
CA GLY A 120 -1.56 6.12 4.32
C GLY A 120 -1.86 7.35 3.46
N ASP A 121 -2.72 8.23 3.97
CA ASP A 121 -3.19 9.42 3.23
C ASP A 121 -2.07 10.41 2.92
N HIS A 122 -1.10 10.59 3.82
CA HIS A 122 0.04 11.51 3.64
C HIS A 122 0.92 11.19 2.42
N SER A 123 0.88 9.95 1.94
CA SER A 123 1.67 9.44 0.81
C SER A 123 0.86 9.28 -0.47
N LYS A 124 -0.37 9.80 -0.49
CA LYS A 124 -1.32 9.66 -1.60
C LYS A 124 -0.78 10.33 -2.86
N ILE A 125 -0.82 9.58 -3.97
CA ILE A 125 -0.54 10.13 -5.30
C ILE A 125 -1.67 11.02 -5.80
N THR A 126 -1.31 12.08 -6.51
CA THR A 126 -2.21 13.06 -7.10
C THR A 126 -1.79 13.34 -8.55
N LEU A 127 -2.57 14.19 -9.26
CA LEU A 127 -2.20 14.65 -10.60
C LEU A 127 -0.89 15.45 -10.62
N ASP A 128 -0.51 16.06 -9.50
CA ASP A 128 0.70 16.87 -9.38
C ASP A 128 1.96 16.06 -9.03
N THR A 129 1.79 14.77 -8.67
CA THR A 129 2.87 13.87 -8.28
C THR A 129 3.85 13.66 -9.45
N LYS A 130 5.15 13.87 -9.20
CA LYS A 130 6.21 13.72 -10.21
C LYS A 130 7.10 12.52 -9.95
N ASN A 131 7.28 12.16 -8.69
CA ASN A 131 8.12 11.05 -8.29
C ASN A 131 7.24 10.04 -7.56
N VAL A 132 7.20 8.80 -8.04
CA VAL A 132 6.37 7.75 -7.46
C VAL A 132 7.27 6.68 -6.88
N PHE A 133 7.09 6.41 -5.60
CA PHE A 133 7.65 5.22 -4.96
C PHE A 133 6.63 4.09 -5.05
N ILE A 134 7.08 2.92 -5.49
CA ILE A 134 6.26 1.72 -5.62
C ILE A 134 6.88 0.67 -4.72
N GLU A 135 6.12 0.16 -3.76
CA GLU A 135 6.49 -0.98 -2.97
C GLU A 135 5.59 -2.18 -3.28
N ILE A 136 6.22 -3.34 -3.45
CA ILE A 136 5.55 -4.58 -3.79
C ILE A 136 5.85 -5.56 -2.68
N THR A 137 4.82 -6.01 -1.96
CA THR A 137 4.92 -7.04 -0.93
C THR A 137 4.33 -8.34 -1.44
N ALA A 138 4.96 -9.46 -1.13
CA ALA A 138 4.50 -10.77 -1.58
C ALA A 138 4.86 -11.88 -0.61
N LEU A 139 4.02 -12.91 -0.58
CA LEU A 139 4.29 -14.16 0.14
C LEU A 139 5.31 -15.04 -0.60
N ASP A 140 5.36 -14.91 -1.93
CA ASP A 140 6.25 -15.68 -2.81
C ASP A 140 7.20 -14.77 -3.59
N ARG A 141 8.49 -15.15 -3.62
CA ARG A 141 9.55 -14.38 -4.29
C ARG A 141 9.41 -14.40 -5.81
N THR A 142 9.02 -15.50 -6.41
CA THR A 142 8.89 -15.61 -7.88
C THR A 142 7.80 -14.67 -8.38
N LYS A 143 6.66 -14.64 -7.69
CA LYS A 143 5.56 -13.71 -7.98
C LYS A 143 5.97 -12.25 -7.80
N LEU A 144 6.74 -11.95 -6.74
CA LEU A 144 7.30 -10.62 -6.53
C LEU A 144 8.16 -10.17 -7.72
N GLU A 145 9.08 -11.03 -8.16
CA GLU A 145 9.98 -10.73 -9.28
C GLU A 145 9.24 -10.59 -10.61
N ILE A 146 8.17 -11.34 -10.84
CA ILE A 146 7.33 -11.19 -12.04
C ILE A 146 6.66 -9.82 -12.03
N VAL A 147 5.98 -9.45 -10.95
CA VAL A 147 5.25 -8.16 -10.87
C VAL A 147 6.21 -6.98 -10.96
N ASN A 148 7.40 -7.08 -10.36
CA ASN A 148 8.42 -6.04 -10.42
C ASN A 148 9.05 -5.83 -11.81
N LYS A 149 8.86 -6.78 -12.74
CA LYS A 149 9.41 -6.72 -14.11
C LYS A 149 8.36 -6.30 -15.16
N ILE A 150 7.09 -6.15 -14.76
CA ILE A 150 6.01 -5.64 -15.61
C ILE A 150 6.12 -4.11 -15.68
#